data_AF-A0A316PYL3-F1
#
_entry.id   AF-A0A316PYL3-F1
#
_cell.length_a   1.000
_cell.length_b   1.000
_cell.length_c   1.000
_cell.angle_alpha   90.00
_cell.angle_beta   90.00
_cell.angle_gamma   90.00
#
_symmetry.space_group_name_H-M   'P 1'
#
loop_
_entity.id
_entity.type
_entity.pdbx_description
1 polymer ?
#
loop_
_entity_poly.entity_id
_entity_poly.type
_entity_poly.pdbx_seq_one_letter_code
_entity_poly.pdbx_strand_id
1 'polypeptide(L)'
;MISFVIKFITIVFVIVSVCTFEKKKSIIERIFKAIKNVYYELVNQQGPILKFLLKFVGIMLLMVFYLISFQKCCLLDGRIVSIKNIAISVLIWIITSLIMYFGFGCVLAIFSKTVELIGDVKDRKIGIKMMCSFLLLTLLAFFSFIAEKEMRDNLFFLFVGLVSCYILNIQILIKIVKNPFCIIEDKNKQESKNRVLILFTSLVIVLMIILNMYLLVLWTYFSFDGAYNCSSGSISKWNLLYYTIISFTTIGYGDICPTTVESQAVAILISITSVICLIIFVSSLLSAKNDILGNKEKEE
;
A
#
# COMPACT_ATOMS: atom_id res chain seq x y z
N MET A 1 9.68 36.73 -18.84
CA MET A 1 10.83 35.94 -19.31
C MET A 1 10.97 34.59 -18.59
N ILE A 2 11.10 34.55 -17.26
CA ILE A 2 11.28 33.29 -16.48
C ILE A 2 10.12 32.28 -16.67
N SER A 3 8.86 32.73 -16.65
CA SER A 3 7.69 31.84 -16.87
C SER A 3 7.68 31.18 -18.26
N PHE A 4 8.18 31.88 -19.28
CA PHE A 4 8.31 31.32 -20.64
C PHE A 4 9.41 30.26 -20.69
N VAL A 5 10.55 30.53 -20.05
CA VAL A 5 11.67 29.59 -19.94
C VAL A 5 11.24 28.30 -19.23
N ILE A 6 10.49 28.39 -18.13
CA ILE A 6 9.96 27.20 -17.42
C ILE A 6 9.06 26.38 -18.35
N LYS A 7 8.07 27.00 -19.00
CA LYS A 7 7.15 26.30 -19.92
C LYS A 7 7.90 25.63 -21.08
N PHE A 8 8.88 26.34 -21.66
CA PHE A 8 9.70 25.81 -22.76
C PHE A 8 10.55 24.62 -22.31
N ILE A 9 11.24 24.72 -21.19
CA ILE A 9 12.04 23.62 -20.63
C ILE A 9 11.14 22.40 -20.31
N THR A 10 9.97 22.61 -19.72
CA THR A 10 9.02 21.51 -19.44
C THR A 10 8.57 20.82 -20.73
N ILE A 11 8.23 21.57 -21.78
CA ILE A 11 7.85 21.01 -23.09
C ILE A 11 9.00 20.20 -23.70
N VAL A 12 10.23 20.72 -23.67
CA VAL A 12 11.41 20.01 -24.17
C VAL A 12 11.63 18.70 -23.41
N PHE A 13 11.54 18.70 -22.08
CA PHE A 13 11.67 17.49 -21.27
C PHE A 13 10.54 16.48 -21.50
N VAL A 14 9.32 16.94 -21.75
CA VAL A 14 8.19 16.07 -22.11
C VAL A 14 8.44 15.42 -23.48
N ILE A 15 8.90 16.19 -24.48
CA ILE A 15 9.23 15.69 -25.81
C ILE A 15 10.37 14.65 -25.73
N VAL A 16 11.45 14.95 -24.99
CA VAL A 16 12.56 14.00 -24.76
C VAL A 16 12.07 12.72 -24.07
N SER A 17 11.15 12.84 -23.11
CA SER A 17 10.55 11.69 -22.42
C SER A 17 9.68 10.83 -23.34
N VAL A 18 8.97 11.45 -24.29
CA VAL A 18 8.15 10.77 -25.30
C VAL A 18 9.03 10.14 -26.39
N CYS A 19 10.08 10.80 -26.86
CA CYS A 19 11.00 10.25 -27.86
C CYS A 19 11.83 9.07 -27.31
N THR A 20 12.12 9.03 -26.00
CA THR A 20 12.76 7.87 -25.35
C THR A 20 11.80 6.69 -25.11
N PHE A 21 10.51 6.84 -25.45
CA PHE A 21 9.47 5.85 -25.18
C PHE A 21 9.56 4.62 -26.10
N GLU A 22 10.07 4.74 -27.33
CA GLU A 22 10.24 3.59 -28.25
C GLU A 22 11.17 2.51 -27.66
N LYS A 23 12.26 2.92 -26.99
CA LYS A 23 13.15 1.99 -26.26
C LYS A 23 12.49 1.36 -25.02
N LYS A 24 11.41 1.95 -24.49
CA LYS A 24 10.68 1.49 -23.31
C LYS A 24 9.43 0.67 -23.63
N LYS A 25 8.98 0.58 -24.89
CA LYS A 25 7.80 -0.20 -25.27
C LYS A 25 7.87 -1.66 -24.80
N SER A 26 9.02 -2.30 -24.97
CA SER A 26 9.26 -3.68 -24.50
C SER A 26 9.21 -3.82 -22.97
N ILE A 27 9.63 -2.79 -22.23
CA ILE A 27 9.56 -2.75 -20.76
C ILE A 27 8.10 -2.56 -20.31
N ILE A 28 7.36 -1.68 -20.98
CA ILE A 28 5.94 -1.43 -20.70
C ILE A 28 5.11 -2.69 -20.96
N GLU A 29 5.34 -3.38 -22.08
CA GLU A 29 4.69 -4.66 -22.38
C GLU A 29 4.98 -5.73 -21.31
N ARG A 30 6.23 -5.79 -20.82
CA ARG A 30 6.60 -6.68 -19.70
C ARG A 30 5.86 -6.31 -18.41
N ILE A 31 5.75 -5.02 -18.08
CA ILE A 31 5.00 -4.55 -16.90
C ILE A 31 3.52 -4.90 -17.02
N PHE A 32 2.89 -4.61 -18.15
CA PHE A 32 1.49 -4.96 -18.42
C PHE A 32 1.25 -6.46 -18.27
N LYS A 33 2.13 -7.29 -18.84
CA LYS A 33 2.04 -8.75 -18.73
C LYS A 33 2.18 -9.21 -17.28
N ALA A 34 3.12 -8.64 -16.52
CA ALA A 34 3.30 -8.94 -15.11
C ALA A 34 2.06 -8.59 -14.28
N ILE A 35 1.53 -7.37 -14.44
CA ILE A 35 0.31 -6.91 -13.76
C ILE A 35 -0.88 -7.83 -14.09
N LYS A 36 -1.08 -8.13 -15.37
CA LYS A 36 -2.17 -9.00 -15.82
C LYS A 36 -2.07 -10.39 -15.20
N ASN A 37 -0.87 -10.96 -15.17
CA ASN A 37 -0.63 -12.28 -14.58
C ASN A 37 -0.95 -12.29 -13.08
N VAL A 38 -0.60 -11.22 -12.37
CA VAL A 38 -0.82 -11.12 -10.92
C VAL A 38 -2.30 -10.99 -10.60
N TYR A 39 -3.06 -10.17 -11.34
CA TYR A 39 -4.53 -10.14 -11.19
C TYR A 39 -5.18 -11.47 -11.58
N TYR A 40 -4.67 -12.14 -12.61
CA TYR A 40 -5.15 -13.47 -13.00
C TYR A 40 -4.91 -14.48 -11.88
N GLU A 41 -3.72 -14.51 -11.29
CA GLU A 41 -3.36 -15.37 -10.16
C GLU A 41 -4.24 -15.08 -8.94
N LEU A 42 -4.40 -13.80 -8.58
CA LEU A 42 -5.24 -13.38 -7.46
C LEU A 42 -6.69 -13.86 -7.59
N VAL A 43 -7.28 -13.79 -8.79
CA VAL A 43 -8.70 -14.11 -9.01
C VAL A 43 -8.93 -15.58 -9.32
N ASN A 44 -8.13 -16.19 -10.20
CA ASN A 44 -8.41 -17.51 -10.74
C ASN A 44 -7.87 -18.67 -9.91
N GLN A 45 -6.96 -18.42 -8.97
CA GLN A 45 -6.46 -19.46 -8.07
C GLN A 45 -7.29 -19.62 -6.79
N GLN A 46 -8.38 -18.87 -6.66
CA GLN A 46 -9.30 -19.00 -5.54
C GLN A 46 -10.35 -20.08 -5.78
N GLY A 47 -10.96 -20.56 -4.69
CA GLY A 47 -12.19 -21.36 -4.77
C GLY A 47 -13.31 -20.61 -5.52
N PRO A 48 -14.32 -21.35 -6.05
CA PRO A 48 -15.32 -20.80 -6.97
C PRO A 48 -16.08 -19.59 -6.39
N ILE A 49 -16.45 -19.65 -5.11
CA ILE A 49 -17.16 -18.58 -4.39
C ILE A 49 -16.29 -17.33 -4.29
N LEU A 50 -15.04 -17.47 -3.84
CA LEU A 50 -14.14 -16.34 -3.63
C LEU A 50 -13.72 -15.69 -4.95
N LYS A 51 -13.55 -16.48 -6.01
CA LYS A 51 -13.34 -15.98 -7.38
C LYS A 51 -14.50 -15.12 -7.86
N PHE A 52 -15.74 -15.55 -7.60
CA PHE A 52 -16.94 -14.76 -7.92
C PHE A 52 -16.95 -13.44 -7.13
N LEU A 53 -16.72 -13.49 -5.82
CA LEU A 53 -16.66 -12.31 -4.95
C LEU A 53 -15.61 -11.30 -5.40
N LEU A 54 -14.38 -11.74 -5.72
CA LEU A 54 -13.32 -10.83 -6.18
C LEU A 54 -13.67 -10.12 -7.50
N LYS A 55 -14.28 -10.84 -8.45
CA LYS A 55 -14.77 -10.23 -9.70
C LYS A 55 -15.89 -9.23 -9.42
N PHE A 56 -16.82 -9.59 -8.53
CA PHE A 56 -17.91 -8.72 -8.14
C PHE A 56 -17.38 -7.43 -7.49
N VAL A 57 -16.43 -7.53 -6.55
CA VAL A 57 -15.76 -6.37 -5.94
C VAL A 57 -15.09 -5.49 -7.00
N GLY A 58 -14.39 -6.08 -7.98
CA GLY A 58 -13.78 -5.33 -9.08
C GLY A 58 -14.79 -4.53 -9.91
N ILE A 59 -15.95 -5.12 -10.23
CA ILE A 59 -17.05 -4.44 -10.94
C ILE A 59 -17.62 -3.31 -10.08
N MET A 60 -17.88 -3.58 -8.80
CA MET A 60 -18.38 -2.58 -7.85
C MET A 60 -17.43 -1.38 -7.72
N LEU A 61 -16.11 -1.62 -7.68
CA LEU A 61 -15.11 -0.55 -7.63
C LEU A 61 -15.17 0.35 -8.87
N LEU A 62 -15.28 -0.23 -10.08
CA LEU A 62 -15.42 0.53 -11.31
C LEU A 62 -16.68 1.39 -11.30
N MET A 63 -17.80 0.84 -10.81
CA MET A 63 -19.06 1.57 -10.66
C MET A 63 -18.93 2.73 -9.67
N VAL A 64 -18.30 2.50 -8.51
CA VAL A 64 -18.08 3.54 -7.49
C VAL A 64 -17.20 4.68 -8.03
N PHE A 65 -16.12 4.38 -8.76
CA PHE A 65 -15.29 5.41 -9.38
C PHE A 65 -16.07 6.25 -10.40
N TYR A 66 -16.98 5.62 -11.15
CA TYR A 66 -17.86 6.34 -12.06
C TYR A 66 -18.79 7.28 -11.30
N LEU A 67 -19.44 6.80 -10.25
CA LEU A 67 -20.36 7.61 -9.43
C LEU A 67 -19.64 8.81 -8.80
N ILE A 68 -18.45 8.61 -8.24
CA ILE A 68 -17.63 9.70 -7.66
C ILE A 68 -17.26 10.73 -8.73
N SER A 69 -16.83 10.26 -9.90
CA SER A 69 -16.48 11.14 -11.03
C SER A 69 -17.69 11.96 -11.50
N PHE A 70 -18.84 11.29 -11.64
CA PHE A 70 -20.09 11.90 -12.04
C PHE A 70 -20.56 12.95 -11.02
N GLN A 71 -20.56 12.62 -9.72
CA GLN A 71 -20.95 13.55 -8.67
C GLN A 71 -20.06 14.81 -8.67
N LYS A 72 -18.73 14.64 -8.79
CA LYS A 72 -17.80 15.77 -8.83
C LYS A 72 -17.96 16.67 -10.04
N CYS A 73 -18.30 16.11 -11.21
CA CYS A 73 -18.40 16.90 -12.45
C CYS A 73 -19.80 17.47 -12.72
N CYS A 74 -20.84 16.77 -12.28
CA CYS A 74 -22.23 17.07 -12.65
C CYS A 74 -23.05 17.65 -11.49
N LEU A 75 -22.75 17.28 -10.23
CA LEU A 75 -23.61 17.65 -9.08
C LEU A 75 -23.01 18.73 -8.18
N LEU A 76 -21.69 18.89 -8.15
CA LEU A 76 -21.00 19.75 -7.17
C LEU A 76 -21.13 21.27 -7.45
N ASP A 77 -21.44 21.68 -8.69
CA ASP A 77 -21.45 23.10 -9.08
C ASP A 77 -22.85 23.70 -9.29
N GLY A 78 -23.94 22.98 -9.01
CA GLY A 78 -25.30 23.43 -9.37
C GLY A 78 -25.49 23.68 -10.88
N ARG A 79 -24.54 23.23 -11.71
CA ARG A 79 -24.60 23.36 -13.17
C ARG A 79 -25.70 22.43 -13.71
N ILE A 80 -26.44 22.92 -14.70
CA ILE A 80 -27.33 22.09 -15.51
C ILE A 80 -26.50 20.94 -16.11
N VAL A 81 -27.02 19.72 -16.02
CA VAL A 81 -26.39 18.53 -16.61
C VAL A 81 -26.25 18.75 -18.11
N SER A 82 -25.04 19.07 -18.56
CA SER A 82 -24.72 19.24 -19.97
C SER A 82 -23.96 18.02 -20.50
N ILE A 83 -24.10 17.74 -21.79
CA ILE A 83 -23.36 16.68 -22.50
C ILE A 83 -21.84 16.84 -22.27
N LYS A 84 -21.35 18.08 -22.19
CA LYS A 84 -19.94 18.37 -21.91
C LYS A 84 -19.50 17.89 -20.54
N ASN A 85 -20.31 18.09 -19.50
CA ASN A 85 -19.97 17.65 -18.13
C ASN A 85 -20.01 16.11 -18.01
N ILE A 86 -20.95 15.47 -18.71
CA ILE A 86 -21.00 14.00 -18.79
C ILE A 86 -19.73 13.47 -19.47
N ALA A 87 -19.34 14.03 -20.61
CA ALA A 87 -18.11 13.62 -21.30
C ALA A 87 -16.85 13.78 -20.44
N ILE A 88 -16.74 14.90 -19.70
CA ILE A 88 -15.65 15.14 -18.76
C ILE A 88 -15.66 14.11 -17.62
N SER A 89 -16.82 13.77 -17.07
CA SER A 89 -16.94 12.76 -16.01
C SER A 89 -16.50 11.37 -16.47
N VAL A 90 -16.84 10.96 -17.70
CA VAL A 90 -16.39 9.70 -18.28
C VAL A 90 -14.88 9.70 -18.51
N LEU A 91 -14.31 10.80 -19.00
CA LEU A 91 -12.86 10.93 -19.18
C LEU A 91 -12.11 10.81 -17.86
N ILE A 92 -12.56 11.52 -16.82
CA ILE A 92 -11.96 11.46 -15.48
C ILE A 92 -12.10 10.04 -14.89
N TRP A 93 -13.23 9.38 -15.10
CA TRP A 93 -13.44 7.99 -14.67
C TRP A 93 -12.47 7.02 -15.34
N ILE A 94 -12.25 7.14 -16.65
CA ILE A 94 -11.30 6.29 -17.39
C ILE A 94 -9.88 6.52 -16.86
N ILE A 95 -9.47 7.79 -16.73
CA ILE A 95 -8.13 8.14 -16.25
C ILE A 95 -7.90 7.63 -14.82
N THR A 96 -8.84 7.87 -13.91
CA THR A 96 -8.75 7.41 -12.51
C THR A 96 -8.73 5.88 -12.42
N SER A 97 -9.57 5.19 -13.20
CA SER A 97 -9.57 3.72 -13.24
C SER A 97 -8.26 3.14 -13.77
N LEU A 98 -7.65 3.77 -14.79
CA LEU A 98 -6.33 3.37 -15.31
C LEU A 98 -5.23 3.59 -14.26
N ILE A 99 -5.20 4.76 -13.62
CA ILE A 99 -4.22 5.06 -12.56
C ILE A 99 -4.32 4.03 -11.44
N MET A 100 -5.53 3.67 -11.02
CA MET A 100 -5.75 2.68 -9.97
C MET A 100 -5.34 1.28 -10.42
N TYR A 101 -5.68 0.87 -11.65
CA TYR A 101 -5.29 -0.42 -12.19
C TYR A 101 -3.77 -0.59 -12.24
N PHE A 102 -3.03 0.42 -12.73
CA PHE A 102 -1.56 0.39 -12.77
C PHE A 102 -0.93 0.58 -11.41
N GLY A 103 -1.42 1.53 -10.61
CA GLY A 103 -0.90 1.82 -9.27
C GLY A 103 -0.95 0.57 -8.39
N PHE A 104 -2.13 -0.05 -8.26
CA PHE A 104 -2.28 -1.29 -7.51
C PHE A 104 -1.57 -2.47 -8.19
N GLY A 105 -1.69 -2.58 -9.51
CA GLY A 105 -1.11 -3.68 -10.26
C GLY A 105 0.41 -3.76 -10.13
N CYS A 106 1.11 -2.62 -10.22
CA CYS A 106 2.56 -2.54 -10.08
C CYS A 106 3.01 -2.97 -8.69
N VAL A 107 2.41 -2.42 -7.63
CA VAL A 107 2.81 -2.76 -6.25
C VAL A 107 2.49 -4.22 -5.95
N LEU A 108 1.32 -4.70 -6.37
CA LEU A 108 0.91 -6.10 -6.23
C LEU A 108 1.85 -7.04 -6.98
N ALA A 109 2.34 -6.66 -8.17
CA ALA A 109 3.26 -7.47 -8.96
C ALA A 109 4.64 -7.62 -8.31
N ILE A 110 5.18 -6.53 -7.75
CA ILE A 110 6.44 -6.57 -7.00
C ILE A 110 6.31 -7.49 -5.79
N PHE A 111 5.18 -7.38 -5.11
CA PHE A 111 4.90 -8.15 -3.92
C PHE A 111 4.69 -9.64 -4.22
N SER A 112 3.91 -9.97 -5.25
CA SER A 112 3.71 -11.33 -5.76
C SER A 112 5.01 -12.05 -6.05
N LYS A 113 5.90 -11.36 -6.79
CA LYS A 113 7.19 -11.91 -7.19
C LYS A 113 8.08 -12.20 -5.99
N THR A 114 7.93 -11.45 -4.91
CA THR A 114 8.73 -11.68 -3.71
C THR A 114 8.22 -12.83 -2.87
N VAL A 115 6.90 -13.02 -2.79
CA VAL A 115 6.35 -14.20 -2.12
C VAL A 115 6.75 -15.49 -2.86
N GLU A 116 6.77 -15.46 -4.19
CA GLU A 116 7.26 -16.57 -5.01
C GLU A 116 8.74 -16.89 -4.74
N LEU A 117 9.55 -15.89 -4.36
CA LEU A 117 10.99 -16.06 -4.07
C LEU A 117 11.31 -16.41 -2.62
N ILE A 118 10.44 -16.06 -1.66
CA ILE A 118 10.56 -16.45 -0.24
C ILE A 118 10.01 -17.87 -0.03
N GLY A 119 9.02 -18.26 -0.83
CA GLY A 119 8.43 -19.58 -0.76
C GLY A 119 9.26 -20.60 -1.53
N ASP A 120 10.01 -21.42 -0.79
CA ASP A 120 10.31 -22.78 -1.25
C ASP A 120 8.97 -23.55 -1.33
N VAL A 121 8.24 -23.35 -2.44
CA VAL A 121 7.12 -24.11 -3.05
C VAL A 121 5.90 -24.52 -2.17
N LYS A 122 5.92 -24.47 -0.83
CA LYS A 122 4.95 -25.20 0.01
C LYS A 122 3.74 -24.43 0.51
N ASP A 123 3.70 -23.09 0.46
CA ASP A 123 2.55 -22.33 0.99
C ASP A 123 2.05 -21.19 0.08
N ARG A 124 1.70 -21.53 -1.16
CA ARG A 124 1.06 -20.62 -2.14
C ARG A 124 -0.17 -19.88 -1.59
N LYS A 125 -0.86 -20.46 -0.60
CA LYS A 125 -1.99 -19.85 0.12
C LYS A 125 -1.60 -18.57 0.88
N ILE A 126 -0.35 -18.41 1.32
CA ILE A 126 0.08 -17.19 2.03
C ILE A 126 0.16 -16.02 1.06
N GLY A 127 0.77 -16.20 -0.12
CA GLY A 127 0.93 -15.12 -1.09
C GLY A 127 -0.39 -14.49 -1.47
N ILE A 128 -1.40 -15.33 -1.68
CA ILE A 128 -2.79 -14.91 -1.88
C ILE A 128 -3.32 -14.09 -0.69
N LYS A 129 -3.19 -14.59 0.54
CA LYS A 129 -3.65 -13.86 1.75
C LYS A 129 -2.96 -12.50 1.87
N MET A 130 -1.67 -12.43 1.55
CA MET A 130 -0.91 -11.18 1.57
C MET A 130 -1.43 -10.20 0.51
N MET A 131 -1.64 -10.67 -0.72
CA MET A 131 -2.19 -9.86 -1.81
C MET A 131 -3.58 -9.30 -1.47
N CYS A 132 -4.43 -10.11 -0.86
CA CYS A 132 -5.75 -9.67 -0.39
C CYS A 132 -5.65 -8.60 0.71
N SER A 133 -4.75 -8.78 1.70
CA SER A 133 -4.51 -7.78 2.75
C SER A 133 -4.04 -6.45 2.16
N PHE A 134 -3.08 -6.49 1.22
CA PHE A 134 -2.59 -5.31 0.53
C PHE A 134 -3.71 -4.59 -0.25
N LEU A 135 -4.48 -5.34 -1.04
CA LEU A 135 -5.58 -4.77 -1.81
C LEU A 135 -6.65 -4.15 -0.90
N LEU A 136 -7.01 -4.83 0.19
CA LEU A 136 -7.98 -4.29 1.15
C LEU A 136 -7.47 -3.01 1.81
N LEU A 137 -6.23 -3.02 2.31
CA LEU A 137 -5.65 -1.87 3.01
C LEU A 137 -5.54 -0.64 2.10
N THR A 138 -5.13 -0.85 0.85
CA THR A 138 -5.01 0.24 -0.12
C THR A 138 -6.37 0.80 -0.55
N LEU A 139 -7.41 -0.04 -0.65
CA LEU A 139 -8.78 0.43 -0.87
C LEU A 139 -9.30 1.24 0.33
N LEU A 140 -9.08 0.77 1.56
CA LEU A 140 -9.48 1.50 2.76
C LEU A 140 -8.78 2.86 2.85
N ALA A 141 -7.49 2.93 2.50
CA ALA A 141 -6.77 4.19 2.41
C ALA A 141 -7.38 5.12 1.36
N PHE A 142 -7.65 4.61 0.15
CA PHE A 142 -8.28 5.38 -0.93
C PHE A 142 -9.63 5.97 -0.49
N PHE A 143 -10.51 5.17 0.10
CA PHE A 143 -11.82 5.63 0.56
C PHE A 143 -11.71 6.64 1.72
N SER A 144 -10.72 6.49 2.60
CA SER A 144 -10.47 7.46 3.69
C SER A 144 -10.11 8.87 3.18
N PHE A 145 -9.55 8.98 1.97
CA PHE A 145 -9.24 10.26 1.34
C PHE A 145 -10.38 10.82 0.50
N ILE A 146 -11.12 9.98 -0.22
CA ILE A 146 -12.07 10.43 -1.25
C ILE A 146 -13.52 10.44 -0.76
N ALA A 147 -13.90 9.48 0.08
CA ALA A 147 -15.26 9.27 0.58
C ALA A 147 -15.27 9.31 2.11
N GLU A 148 -14.65 10.36 2.67
CA GLU A 148 -14.47 10.49 4.13
C GLU A 148 -15.81 10.51 4.86
N LYS A 149 -16.82 11.18 4.30
CA LYS A 149 -18.14 11.29 4.92
C LYS A 149 -18.80 9.91 5.03
N GLU A 150 -18.80 9.16 3.94
CA GLU A 150 -19.35 7.81 3.87
C GLU A 150 -18.60 6.84 4.78
N MET A 151 -17.28 7.02 4.95
CA MET A 151 -16.46 6.23 5.88
C MET A 151 -16.79 6.54 7.35
N ARG A 152 -17.06 7.80 7.69
CA ARG A 152 -17.50 8.21 9.04
C ARG A 152 -18.86 7.60 9.38
N ASP A 153 -19.75 7.43 8.40
CA ASP A 153 -21.04 6.78 8.62
C ASP A 153 -20.92 5.25 8.80
N ASN A 154 -19.79 4.65 8.40
CA ASN A 154 -19.59 3.20 8.37
C ASN A 154 -18.36 2.72 9.19
N LEU A 155 -18.10 3.38 10.33
CA LEU A 155 -16.92 3.14 11.17
C LEU A 155 -16.77 1.70 11.65
N PHE A 156 -17.88 0.97 11.89
CA PHE A 156 -17.82 -0.43 12.31
C PHE A 156 -17.16 -1.33 11.24
N PHE A 157 -17.60 -1.22 9.98
CA PHE A 157 -17.03 -2.01 8.89
C PHE A 157 -15.57 -1.65 8.62
N LEU A 158 -15.24 -0.35 8.76
CA LEU A 158 -13.87 0.12 8.69
C LEU A 158 -12.99 -0.55 9.76
N PHE A 159 -13.45 -0.58 11.01
CA PHE A 159 -12.71 -1.23 12.11
C PHE A 159 -12.46 -2.72 11.84
N VAL A 160 -13.50 -3.46 11.45
CA VAL A 160 -13.39 -4.89 11.13
C VAL A 160 -12.39 -5.11 9.99
N GLY A 161 -12.45 -4.28 8.95
CA GLY A 161 -11.50 -4.29 7.85
C GLY A 161 -10.06 -4.06 8.32
N LEU A 162 -9.83 -3.04 9.15
CA LEU A 162 -8.49 -2.69 9.66
C LEU A 162 -7.90 -3.78 10.55
N VAL A 163 -8.69 -4.31 11.49
CA VAL A 163 -8.29 -5.42 12.37
C VAL A 163 -7.96 -6.66 11.55
N SER A 164 -8.79 -7.00 10.54
CA SER A 164 -8.51 -8.15 9.67
C SER A 164 -7.21 -7.99 8.88
N CYS A 165 -6.96 -6.82 8.29
CA CYS A 165 -5.70 -6.49 7.61
C CYS A 165 -4.51 -6.55 8.56
N TYR A 166 -4.67 -6.04 9.79
CA TYR A 166 -3.60 -6.03 10.78
C TYR A 166 -3.20 -7.45 11.18
N ILE A 167 -4.17 -8.30 11.51
CA ILE A 167 -3.93 -9.71 11.85
C ILE A 167 -3.23 -10.43 10.69
N LEU A 168 -3.68 -10.24 9.45
CA LEU A 168 -3.04 -10.83 8.27
C LEU A 168 -1.59 -10.34 8.12
N ASN A 169 -1.34 -9.04 8.25
CA ASN A 169 0.00 -8.46 8.14
C ASN A 169 0.95 -8.95 9.24
N ILE A 170 0.46 -9.12 10.48
CA ILE A 170 1.26 -9.69 11.58
C ILE A 170 1.53 -11.17 11.36
N GLN A 171 0.56 -11.97 10.89
CA GLN A 171 0.80 -13.39 10.56
C GLN A 171 1.89 -13.55 9.51
N ILE A 172 1.89 -12.67 8.51
CA ILE A 172 2.90 -12.61 7.45
C ILE A 172 4.26 -12.26 8.04
N LEU A 173 4.31 -11.19 8.84
CA LEU A 173 5.52 -10.71 9.48
C LEU A 173 6.15 -11.81 10.34
N ILE A 174 5.37 -12.46 11.20
CA ILE A 174 5.83 -13.59 12.03
C ILE A 174 6.32 -14.76 11.18
N LYS A 175 5.67 -15.05 10.04
CA LYS A 175 6.08 -16.16 9.17
C LYS A 175 7.42 -15.90 8.48
N ILE A 176 7.69 -14.67 8.07
CA ILE A 176 8.99 -14.24 7.56
C ILE A 176 10.07 -14.36 8.65
N VAL A 177 9.72 -14.14 9.91
CA VAL A 177 10.63 -14.21 11.07
C VAL A 177 10.84 -15.61 11.61
N LYS A 178 9.84 -16.49 11.51
CA LYS A 178 9.99 -17.91 11.89
C LYS A 178 10.79 -18.69 10.86
N ASN A 179 10.71 -18.25 9.60
CA ASN A 179 11.52 -18.76 8.49
C ASN A 179 12.41 -17.64 7.90
N PRO A 180 13.30 -16.96 8.65
CA PRO A 180 14.23 -16.01 8.03
C PRO A 180 15.23 -16.75 7.11
N PHE A 181 15.32 -18.08 7.28
CA PHE A 181 16.47 -18.89 6.91
C PHE A 181 16.19 -20.07 5.96
N CYS A 182 14.99 -20.22 5.37
CA CYS A 182 14.83 -21.16 4.24
C CYS A 182 15.47 -20.65 2.93
N ILE A 183 16.35 -19.65 3.00
CA ILE A 183 17.00 -19.02 1.84
C ILE A 183 18.46 -19.49 1.71
N ILE A 184 18.99 -20.26 2.67
CA ILE A 184 20.40 -20.69 2.68
C ILE A 184 20.62 -22.06 2.01
N GLU A 185 19.58 -22.79 1.59
CA GLU A 185 19.78 -24.15 1.06
C GLU A 185 19.93 -24.29 -0.46
N ASP A 186 19.77 -23.23 -1.27
CA ASP A 186 20.00 -23.37 -2.72
C ASP A 186 21.29 -22.66 -3.19
N LYS A 187 22.40 -23.36 -2.92
CA LYS A 187 23.74 -23.09 -3.47
C LYS A 187 23.71 -23.18 -4.99
N ASN A 188 23.25 -22.15 -5.72
CA ASN A 188 23.67 -21.90 -7.11
C ASN A 188 23.21 -20.52 -7.65
N LYS A 189 24.19 -19.61 -7.87
CA LYS A 189 24.21 -18.44 -8.78
C LYS A 189 23.12 -17.34 -8.71
N GLN A 190 22.03 -17.50 -7.97
CA GLN A 190 20.90 -16.53 -7.93
C GLN A 190 20.83 -15.69 -6.63
N GLU A 191 21.90 -15.66 -5.82
CA GLU A 191 21.88 -15.14 -4.44
C GLU A 191 21.76 -13.60 -4.29
N SER A 192 22.31 -12.79 -5.19
CA SER A 192 22.34 -11.32 -4.98
C SER A 192 21.02 -10.64 -5.31
N LYS A 193 20.35 -11.09 -6.39
CA LYS A 193 19.05 -10.56 -6.85
C LYS A 193 17.92 -10.90 -5.88
N ASN A 194 17.98 -12.06 -5.24
CA ASN A 194 16.99 -12.49 -4.26
C ASN A 194 17.12 -11.68 -2.96
N ARG A 195 18.34 -11.37 -2.51
CA ARG A 195 18.59 -10.54 -1.30
C ARG A 195 17.98 -9.13 -1.37
N VAL A 196 18.21 -8.41 -2.47
CA VAL A 196 17.64 -7.06 -2.67
C VAL A 196 16.12 -7.10 -2.64
N LEU A 197 15.52 -8.15 -3.21
CA LEU A 197 14.07 -8.30 -3.26
C LEU A 197 13.47 -8.60 -1.86
N ILE A 198 14.14 -9.43 -1.06
CA ILE A 198 13.72 -9.73 0.32
C ILE A 198 13.75 -8.46 1.18
N LEU A 199 14.85 -7.70 1.14
CA LEU A 199 14.95 -6.41 1.84
C LEU A 199 13.85 -5.45 1.40
N PHE A 200 13.64 -5.30 0.09
CA PHE A 200 12.58 -4.45 -0.45
C PHE A 200 11.19 -4.88 0.04
N THR A 201 10.93 -6.18 0.13
CA THR A 201 9.62 -6.68 0.60
C THR A 201 9.42 -6.53 2.09
N SER A 202 10.46 -6.74 2.90
CA SER A 202 10.39 -6.44 4.33
C SER A 202 10.03 -4.96 4.56
N LEU A 203 10.62 -4.05 3.78
CA LEU A 203 10.32 -2.63 3.82
C LEU A 203 8.89 -2.33 3.36
N VAL A 204 8.41 -2.96 2.30
CA VAL A 204 7.01 -2.82 1.83
C VAL A 204 6.02 -3.29 2.90
N ILE A 205 6.29 -4.40 3.60
CA ILE A 205 5.43 -4.90 4.68
C ILE A 205 5.41 -3.93 5.86
N VAL A 206 6.56 -3.39 6.25
CA VAL A 206 6.64 -2.36 7.30
C VAL A 206 5.83 -1.13 6.90
N LEU A 207 5.93 -0.66 5.65
CA LEU A 207 5.11 0.44 5.14
C LEU A 207 3.61 0.11 5.18
N MET A 208 3.21 -1.12 4.87
CA MET A 208 1.81 -1.56 5.02
C MET A 208 1.35 -1.55 6.48
N ILE A 209 2.21 -1.94 7.42
CA ILE A 209 1.89 -1.91 8.84
C ILE A 209 1.74 -0.46 9.33
N ILE A 210 2.65 0.44 8.95
CA ILE A 210 2.55 1.88 9.27
C ILE A 210 1.26 2.46 8.68
N LEU A 211 0.92 2.11 7.43
CA LEU A 211 -0.32 2.54 6.80
C LEU A 211 -1.55 2.01 7.57
N ASN A 212 -1.54 0.76 8.03
CA ASN A 212 -2.61 0.20 8.84
C ASN A 212 -2.77 0.94 10.18
N MET A 213 -1.66 1.21 10.88
CA MET A 213 -1.65 2.02 12.10
C MET A 213 -2.22 3.41 11.87
N TYR A 214 -1.84 4.07 10.76
CA TYR A 214 -2.36 5.39 10.42
C TYR A 214 -3.88 5.36 10.20
N LEU A 215 -4.40 4.35 9.49
CA LEU A 215 -5.84 4.22 9.30
C LEU A 215 -6.57 3.90 10.62
N LEU A 216 -5.95 3.18 11.56
CA LEU A 216 -6.50 3.00 12.91
C LEU A 216 -6.55 4.31 13.69
N VAL A 217 -5.53 5.16 13.57
CA VAL A 217 -5.51 6.51 14.15
C VAL A 217 -6.60 7.41 13.54
N LEU A 218 -6.81 7.34 12.23
CA LEU A 218 -7.93 8.03 11.59
C LEU A 218 -9.28 7.49 12.08
N TRP A 219 -9.40 6.18 12.21
CA TRP A 219 -10.61 5.55 12.70
C TRP A 219 -10.94 6.00 14.13
N THR A 220 -9.98 6.02 15.04
CA THR A 220 -10.19 6.52 16.41
C THR A 220 -10.54 8.00 16.43
N TYR A 221 -9.84 8.82 15.63
CA TYR A 221 -10.15 10.25 15.49
C TYR A 221 -11.57 10.52 15.00
N PHE A 222 -12.09 9.69 14.09
CA PHE A 222 -13.47 9.82 13.61
C PHE A 222 -14.51 9.21 14.54
N SER A 223 -14.13 8.23 15.36
CA SER A 223 -15.05 7.50 16.24
C SER A 223 -15.25 8.17 17.60
N PHE A 224 -14.23 8.82 18.13
CA PHE A 224 -14.23 9.37 19.48
C PHE A 224 -13.86 10.85 19.45
N ASP A 225 -14.78 11.68 19.94
CA ASP A 225 -14.54 13.12 20.01
C ASP A 225 -13.39 13.43 20.99
N GLY A 226 -12.55 14.38 20.61
CA GLY A 226 -11.37 14.74 21.37
C GLY A 226 -10.32 13.63 21.53
N ALA A 227 -10.37 12.53 20.75
CA ALA A 227 -9.44 11.38 20.83
C ALA A 227 -7.95 11.76 20.86
N TYR A 228 -7.60 12.82 20.14
CA TYR A 228 -6.25 13.36 20.11
C TYR A 228 -6.29 14.83 20.46
N ASN A 229 -5.33 15.28 21.26
CA ASN A 229 -5.09 16.70 21.51
C ASN A 229 -3.85 17.14 20.75
N CYS A 230 -3.86 18.35 20.20
CA CYS A 230 -2.73 18.92 19.49
C CYS A 230 -2.44 20.32 20.00
N SER A 231 -1.17 20.60 20.30
CA SER A 231 -0.72 21.88 20.87
C SER A 231 -0.99 23.08 19.96
N SER A 232 -1.11 22.87 18.65
CA SER A 232 -1.45 23.92 17.67
C SER A 232 -2.96 24.13 17.47
N GLY A 233 -3.80 23.40 18.22
CA GLY A 233 -5.25 23.53 18.24
C GLY A 233 -5.97 22.72 17.16
N SER A 234 -5.62 22.88 15.88
CA SER A 234 -6.32 22.18 14.78
C SER A 234 -5.63 20.89 14.37
N ILE A 235 -6.40 19.80 14.28
CA ILE A 235 -5.90 18.48 13.86
C ILE A 235 -6.25 18.23 12.41
N SER A 236 -5.23 18.18 11.56
CA SER A 236 -5.35 17.74 10.17
C SER A 236 -5.07 16.23 10.04
N LYS A 237 -5.52 15.60 8.94
CA LYS A 237 -5.16 14.20 8.62
C LYS A 237 -3.65 14.02 8.48
N TRP A 238 -2.94 15.05 8.01
CA TRP A 238 -1.48 15.04 7.93
C TRP A 238 -0.83 15.06 9.31
N ASN A 239 -1.41 15.78 10.27
CA ASN A 239 -0.95 15.79 11.65
C ASN A 239 -1.08 14.39 12.26
N LEU A 240 -2.17 13.67 11.96
CA LEU A 240 -2.39 12.29 12.40
C LEU A 240 -1.44 11.28 11.74
N LEU A 241 -1.10 11.48 10.46
CA LEU A 241 -0.06 10.69 9.78
C LEU A 241 1.30 10.93 10.42
N TYR A 242 1.64 12.19 10.67
CA TYR A 242 2.85 12.58 11.36
C TYR A 242 2.91 11.97 12.77
N TYR A 243 1.83 12.08 13.56
CA TYR A 243 1.71 11.44 14.88
C TYR A 243 1.97 9.93 14.80
N THR A 244 1.38 9.26 13.81
CA THR A 244 1.58 7.82 13.60
C THR A 244 3.06 7.52 13.34
N ILE A 245 3.73 8.29 12.48
CA ILE A 245 5.14 8.11 12.15
C ILE A 245 6.01 8.32 13.39
N ILE A 246 5.88 9.45 14.09
CA ILE A 246 6.74 9.75 15.25
C ILE A 246 6.49 8.80 16.43
N SER A 247 5.28 8.26 16.56
CA SER A 247 4.95 7.24 17.57
C SER A 247 5.52 5.89 17.18
N PHE A 248 5.41 5.50 15.91
CA PHE A 248 5.96 4.27 15.39
C PHE A 248 7.49 4.27 15.45
N THR A 249 8.15 5.39 15.14
CA THR A 249 9.62 5.53 15.27
C THR A 249 10.06 5.83 16.69
N THR A 250 9.15 5.82 17.67
CA THR A 250 9.39 6.08 19.09
C THR A 250 10.07 7.43 19.38
N ILE A 251 9.92 8.42 18.50
CA ILE A 251 10.44 9.78 18.70
C ILE A 251 9.55 10.55 19.69
N GLY A 252 8.23 10.51 19.50
CA GLY A 252 7.24 11.02 20.45
C GLY A 252 7.48 12.45 20.95
N TYR A 253 7.49 13.45 20.05
CA TYR A 253 7.71 14.85 20.43
C TYR A 253 6.69 15.44 21.42
N GLY A 254 5.52 14.79 21.60
CA GLY A 254 4.50 15.20 22.56
C GLY A 254 3.63 16.38 22.11
N ASP A 255 3.73 16.78 20.85
CA ASP A 255 2.92 17.82 20.21
C ASP A 255 1.50 17.34 19.82
N ILE A 256 1.33 16.03 19.66
CA ILE A 256 0.04 15.36 19.49
C ILE A 256 -0.01 14.17 20.45
N CYS A 257 -1.03 14.14 21.30
CA CYS A 257 -1.16 13.12 22.35
C CYS A 257 -2.54 12.46 22.34
N PRO A 258 -2.64 11.14 22.52
CA PRO A 258 -3.91 10.44 22.73
C PRO A 258 -4.45 10.75 24.12
N THR A 259 -5.74 11.07 24.21
CA THR A 259 -6.41 11.52 25.45
C THR A 259 -7.46 10.53 25.94
N THR A 260 -8.09 9.79 25.02
CA THR A 260 -9.12 8.80 25.32
C THR A 260 -8.52 7.41 25.51
N VAL A 261 -9.26 6.51 26.18
CA VAL A 261 -8.80 5.13 26.40
C VAL A 261 -8.56 4.40 25.07
N GLU A 262 -9.39 4.65 24.07
CA GLU A 262 -9.31 4.00 22.75
C GLU A 262 -8.12 4.51 21.93
N SER A 263 -7.86 5.82 21.96
CA SER A 263 -6.68 6.40 21.30
C SER A 263 -5.37 5.99 21.99
N GLN A 264 -5.39 5.84 23.32
CA GLN A 264 -4.27 5.29 24.09
C GLN A 264 -4.04 3.81 23.79
N ALA A 265 -5.10 3.01 23.63
CA ALA A 265 -4.98 1.61 23.22
C ALA A 265 -4.35 1.49 21.82
N VAL A 266 -4.73 2.34 20.87
CA VAL A 266 -4.07 2.42 19.56
C VAL A 266 -2.60 2.85 19.69
N ALA A 267 -2.27 3.79 20.58
CA ALA A 267 -0.88 4.18 20.82
C ALA A 267 -0.03 3.02 21.36
N ILE A 268 -0.56 2.25 22.33
CA ILE A 268 0.10 1.04 22.85
C ILE A 268 0.31 0.03 21.72
N LEU A 269 -0.70 -0.19 20.87
CA LEU A 269 -0.59 -1.08 19.72
C LEU A 269 0.51 -0.63 18.77
N ILE A 270 0.60 0.67 18.46
CA ILE A 270 1.67 1.25 17.62
C ILE A 270 3.04 0.96 18.23
N SER A 271 3.22 1.21 19.53
CA SER A 271 4.51 1.01 20.22
C SER A 271 4.93 -0.47 20.25
N ILE A 272 4.02 -1.40 20.52
CA ILE A 272 4.35 -2.84 20.49
C ILE A 272 4.73 -3.26 19.06
N THR A 273 3.95 -2.82 18.07
CA THR A 273 4.16 -3.17 16.67
C THR A 273 5.49 -2.63 16.15
N SER A 274 5.87 -1.42 16.53
CA SER A 274 7.13 -0.83 16.07
C SER A 274 8.35 -1.56 16.61
N VAL A 275 8.34 -1.95 17.89
CA VAL A 275 9.41 -2.75 18.49
C VAL A 275 9.54 -4.10 17.79
N ILE A 276 8.42 -4.78 17.51
CA ILE A 276 8.42 -6.03 16.75
C ILE A 276 9.05 -5.81 15.36
N CYS A 277 8.60 -4.79 14.62
CA CYS A 277 9.15 -4.48 13.30
C CYS A 277 10.65 -4.18 13.33
N LEU A 278 11.12 -3.44 14.34
CA LEU A 278 12.54 -3.09 14.52
C LEU A 278 13.39 -4.35 14.77
N ILE A 279 12.96 -5.23 15.67
CA ILE A 279 13.65 -6.50 15.96
C ILE A 279 13.85 -7.29 14.66
N ILE A 280 12.79 -7.40 13.86
CA ILE A 280 12.79 -8.17 12.62
C ILE A 280 13.72 -7.54 11.58
N PHE A 281 13.66 -6.23 11.45
CA PHE A 281 14.54 -5.50 10.55
C PHE A 281 16.01 -5.71 10.93
N VAL A 282 16.36 -5.57 12.21
CA VAL A 282 17.73 -5.80 12.71
C VAL A 282 18.16 -7.25 12.52
N SER A 283 17.31 -8.24 12.81
CA SER A 283 17.61 -9.65 12.59
C SER A 283 17.93 -9.97 11.13
N SER A 284 17.15 -9.41 10.19
CA SER A 284 17.41 -9.62 8.76
C SER A 284 18.71 -8.96 8.29
N LEU A 285 19.06 -7.78 8.84
CA LEU A 285 20.32 -7.09 8.52
C LEU A 285 21.55 -7.84 9.05
N LEU A 286 21.50 -8.31 10.31
CA LEU A 286 22.59 -9.07 10.92
C LEU A 286 22.85 -10.37 10.18
N SER A 287 21.78 -11.06 9.76
CA SER A 287 21.89 -12.25 8.91
C SER A 287 22.63 -11.95 7.60
N ALA A 288 22.23 -10.89 6.89
CA ALA A 288 22.87 -10.52 5.64
C ALA A 288 24.37 -10.21 5.80
N LYS A 289 24.77 -9.66 6.96
CA LYS A 289 26.18 -9.39 7.28
C LYS A 289 26.99 -10.67 7.51
N ASN A 290 26.46 -11.63 8.27
CA ASN A 290 27.17 -12.87 8.61
C ASN A 290 27.48 -13.71 7.37
N ASP A 291 26.56 -13.77 6.41
CA ASP A 291 26.79 -14.49 5.14
C ASP A 291 27.90 -13.85 4.29
N ILE A 292 28.02 -12.51 4.32
CA ILE A 292 29.08 -11.80 3.58
C ILE A 292 30.45 -12.10 4.20
N LEU A 293 30.54 -12.17 5.53
CA LEU A 293 31.79 -12.47 6.23
C LEU A 293 32.20 -13.94 6.05
N GLY A 294 31.25 -14.88 6.16
CA GLY A 294 31.53 -16.31 5.96
C GLY A 294 31.88 -16.70 4.52
N ASN A 295 31.52 -15.90 3.51
CA ASN A 295 31.99 -16.10 2.13
C ASN A 295 33.41 -15.57 1.92
N LYS A 296 33.83 -14.51 2.62
CA LYS A 296 35.21 -14.01 2.54
C LYS A 296 36.23 -14.96 3.14
N GLU A 297 35.89 -15.62 4.26
CA GLU A 297 36.76 -16.63 4.89
C GLU A 297 36.89 -17.93 4.08
N LYS A 298 36.07 -18.15 3.05
CA LYS A 298 36.16 -19.31 2.15
C LYS A 298 36.93 -19.02 0.86
N GLU A 299 37.25 -17.76 0.60
CA GLU A 299 38.03 -17.31 -0.56
C GLU A 299 39.53 -17.09 -0.22
N GLU A 300 39.92 -17.23 1.05
CA GLU A 300 41.30 -17.31 1.55
C GLU A 300 41.70 -18.75 1.86
#